data_AF-A0A532ULZ2-F1
#
_entry.id   AF-A0A532ULZ2-F1
#
_cell.length_a   1.000
_cell.length_b   1.000
_cell.length_c   1.000
_cell.angle_alpha   90.00
_cell.angle_beta   90.00
_cell.angle_gamma   90.00
#
_symmetry.space_group_name_H-M   'P 1'
#
loop_
_entity.id
_entity.type
_entity.pdbx_description
1 polymer ?
#
loop_
_entity_poly.entity_id
_entity_poly.type
_entity_poly.pdbx_seq_one_letter_code
_entity_poly.pdbx_strand_id
1 'polypeptide(L)'
;MTQPNTLFILAKMGLKDTDKSGVSESHMWLLDDHEESMEYVSLHMSKADCAYIGGRIIEVRLATNSEIKEHQDLMVKNGKGPMCITDGRKVVVFRRNPRRKTPWPKHAKTNPRAYKCIGYVAWNNAGDS
;
A
#
# COMPACT_ATOMS: atom_id res chain seq x y z
N MET A 1 -20.83 -9.82 -9.82
CA MET A 1 -19.97 -9.34 -8.72
C MET A 1 -18.83 -8.56 -9.35
N THR A 2 -18.70 -7.27 -9.02
CA THR A 2 -17.59 -6.42 -9.45
C THR A 2 -16.30 -6.97 -8.84
N GLN A 3 -15.23 -7.02 -9.62
CA GLN A 3 -13.92 -7.38 -9.11
C GLN A 3 -13.38 -6.20 -8.29
N PRO A 4 -13.17 -6.31 -6.96
CA PRO A 4 -12.55 -5.23 -6.18
C PRO A 4 -11.27 -4.71 -6.83
N ASN A 5 -11.18 -3.39 -6.93
CA ASN A 5 -10.02 -2.70 -7.42
C ASN A 5 -8.95 -2.66 -6.30
N THR A 6 -7.69 -2.86 -6.65
CA THR A 6 -6.60 -3.01 -5.68
C THR A 6 -5.37 -2.24 -6.15
N LEU A 7 -4.84 -1.44 -5.23
CA LEU A 7 -3.59 -0.73 -5.37
C LEU A 7 -2.44 -1.63 -4.93
N PHE A 8 -1.52 -1.93 -5.84
CA PHE A 8 -0.30 -2.68 -5.53
C PHE A 8 0.86 -1.72 -5.43
N ILE A 9 1.60 -1.82 -4.33
CA ILE A 9 2.62 -0.86 -3.96
C ILE A 9 3.86 -1.61 -3.46
N LEU A 10 5.05 -1.14 -3.85
CA LEU A 10 6.31 -1.61 -3.28
C LEU A 10 6.68 -0.79 -2.03
N ALA A 11 6.35 -1.29 -0.85
CA ALA A 11 6.79 -0.70 0.41
C ALA A 11 8.30 -0.87 0.58
N LYS A 12 9.03 0.25 0.45
CA LYS A 12 10.47 0.28 0.71
C LYS A 12 10.80 0.70 2.14
N MET A 13 10.11 1.72 2.64
CA MET A 13 10.33 2.35 3.94
C MET A 13 9.05 3.05 4.40
N GLY A 14 8.96 3.34 5.70
CA GLY A 14 7.88 4.20 6.23
C GLY A 14 6.53 3.51 6.42
N LEU A 15 6.47 2.17 6.42
CA LEU A 15 5.29 1.45 6.87
C LEU A 15 5.22 1.58 8.41
N LYS A 16 4.12 2.15 8.92
CA LYS A 16 3.90 2.30 10.36
C LYS A 16 2.66 1.53 10.79
N ASP A 17 2.74 0.92 11.96
CA ASP A 17 1.57 0.38 12.65
C ASP A 17 1.02 1.46 13.56
N THR A 18 -0.24 1.86 13.33
CA THR A 18 -0.86 2.95 14.10
C THR A 18 -1.28 2.46 15.47
N ASP A 19 -1.61 1.18 15.60
CA ASP A 19 -2.01 0.55 16.85
C ASP A 19 -1.94 -0.99 16.78
N LYS A 20 -2.32 -1.65 17.89
CA LYS A 20 -2.46 -3.12 17.96
C LYS A 20 -3.74 -3.64 17.29
N SER A 21 -4.61 -2.77 16.77
CA SER A 21 -5.88 -3.17 16.12
C SER A 21 -5.69 -3.70 14.70
N GLY A 22 -4.45 -3.63 14.19
CA GLY A 22 -4.11 -4.09 12.85
C GLY A 22 -4.30 -3.01 11.79
N VAL A 23 -4.35 -1.73 12.17
CA VAL A 23 -4.30 -0.61 11.24
C VAL A 23 -2.85 -0.22 10.97
N SER A 24 -2.55 0.02 9.69
CA SER A 24 -1.24 0.44 9.23
C SER A 24 -1.34 1.59 8.25
N GLU A 25 -0.26 2.35 8.16
CA GLU A 25 -0.09 3.43 7.21
C GLU A 25 1.08 3.15 6.27
N SER A 26 0.82 3.27 4.97
CA SER A 26 1.85 3.31 3.94
C SER A 26 2.07 4.76 3.52
N HIS A 27 3.28 5.28 3.77
CA HIS A 27 3.60 6.70 3.59
C HIS A 27 4.21 7.00 2.21
N MET A 28 4.03 8.24 1.77
CA MET A 28 4.75 8.88 0.65
C MET A 28 4.42 8.38 -0.76
N TRP A 29 3.16 8.12 -1.05
CA TRP A 29 2.71 7.76 -2.40
C TRP A 29 2.21 8.98 -3.17
N LEU A 30 2.64 9.15 -4.42
CA LEU A 30 1.90 10.01 -5.35
C LEU A 30 0.79 9.14 -5.92
N LEU A 31 -0.47 9.53 -5.72
CA LEU A 31 -1.62 8.82 -6.23
C LEU A 31 -2.45 9.76 -7.12
N ASP A 32 -2.98 9.21 -8.21
CA ASP A 32 -4.01 9.88 -9.00
C ASP A 32 -5.42 9.51 -8.52
N ASP A 33 -6.44 10.21 -9.03
CA ASP A 33 -7.84 10.02 -8.64
C ASP A 33 -8.31 8.56 -8.80
N HIS A 34 -7.78 7.84 -9.78
CA HIS A 34 -8.13 6.44 -10.01
C HIS A 34 -7.49 5.54 -8.96
N GLU A 35 -6.23 5.75 -8.61
CA GLU A 35 -5.53 5.01 -7.56
C GLU A 35 -6.09 5.30 -6.17
N GLU A 36 -6.61 6.51 -5.94
CA GLU A 36 -7.29 6.88 -4.70
C GLU A 36 -8.64 6.19 -4.53
N SER A 37 -9.31 5.86 -5.63
CA SER A 37 -10.58 5.15 -5.63
C SER A 37 -10.46 3.65 -5.31
N MET A 38 -9.24 3.16 -5.04
CA MET A 38 -8.98 1.75 -4.77
C MET A 38 -9.51 1.36 -3.39
N GLU A 39 -10.19 0.21 -3.32
CA GLU A 39 -10.76 -0.30 -2.08
C GLU A 39 -9.74 -1.07 -1.22
N TYR A 40 -8.68 -1.58 -1.85
CA TYR A 40 -7.68 -2.44 -1.21
C TYR A 40 -6.27 -2.02 -1.57
N VAL A 41 -5.32 -2.32 -0.67
CA VAL A 41 -3.89 -2.15 -0.90
C VAL A 41 -3.15 -3.45 -0.64
N SER A 42 -2.15 -3.71 -1.48
CA SER A 42 -1.18 -4.80 -1.31
C SER A 42 0.23 -4.24 -1.35
N LEU A 43 0.98 -4.43 -0.26
CA LEU A 43 2.36 -3.99 -0.10
C LEU A 43 3.35 -5.14 -0.34
N HIS A 44 4.33 -4.86 -1.18
CA HIS A 44 5.45 -5.74 -1.52
C HIS A 44 6.71 -5.20 -0.84
N MET A 45 7.60 -6.07 -0.35
CA MET A 45 8.89 -5.65 0.24
C MET A 45 9.99 -5.51 -0.84
N SER A 46 9.92 -6.34 -1.88
CA SER A 46 10.80 -6.30 -3.04
C SER A 46 10.02 -6.60 -4.34
N LYS A 47 10.65 -6.40 -5.50
CA LYS A 47 10.04 -6.78 -6.79
C LYS A 47 9.83 -8.29 -6.95
N ALA A 48 10.59 -9.10 -6.21
CA ALA A 48 10.50 -10.56 -6.23
C ALA A 48 9.48 -11.09 -5.20
N ASP A 49 9.14 -10.25 -4.22
CA ASP A 49 8.23 -10.58 -3.15
C ASP A 49 6.79 -10.45 -3.63
N CYS A 50 6.14 -11.59 -3.83
CA CYS A 50 4.70 -11.67 -4.03
C CYS A 50 3.98 -11.32 -2.72
N ALA A 51 3.53 -10.06 -2.58
CA ALA A 51 2.64 -9.49 -1.55
C ALA A 51 2.80 -10.01 -0.10
N TYR A 52 3.30 -9.17 0.81
CA TYR A 52 3.62 -9.59 2.18
C TYR A 52 2.69 -8.97 3.23
N ILE A 53 2.10 -7.79 2.94
CA ILE A 53 1.22 -7.07 3.86
C ILE A 53 0.16 -6.33 3.03
N GLY A 54 -1.11 -6.60 3.25
CA GLY A 54 -2.19 -5.93 2.51
C GLY A 54 -3.46 -5.85 3.33
N GLY A 55 -4.45 -5.13 2.83
CA GLY A 55 -5.67 -4.87 3.58
C GLY A 55 -6.66 -3.97 2.86
N ARG A 56 -7.77 -3.71 3.54
CA ARG A 56 -8.79 -2.78 3.06
C ARG A 56 -8.35 -1.36 3.35
N ILE A 57 -8.35 -0.51 2.33
CA ILE A 57 -8.08 0.92 2.50
C ILE A 57 -9.22 1.52 3.33
N ILE A 58 -8.84 2.26 4.36
CA ILE A 58 -9.76 2.99 5.23
C ILE A 58 -9.77 4.45 4.80
N GLU A 59 -8.60 5.00 4.49
CA GLU A 59 -8.42 6.40 4.16
C GLU A 59 -7.21 6.58 3.25
N VAL A 60 -7.33 7.52 2.31
CA VAL A 60 -6.19 8.09 1.59
C VAL A 60 -6.22 9.59 1.85
N ARG A 61 -5.14 10.13 2.41
CA ARG A 61 -5.03 11.55 2.77
C ARG A 61 -3.72 12.15 2.33
N LEU A 62 -3.68 13.47 2.20
CA LEU A 62 -2.41 14.18 1.99
C LEU A 62 -1.48 13.97 3.18
N ALA A 63 -0.20 13.77 2.88
CA ALA A 63 0.86 13.76 3.87
C ALA A 63 1.10 15.17 4.38
N THR A 64 1.24 15.30 5.69
CA THR A 64 1.62 16.56 6.33
C THR A 64 3.10 16.87 6.11
N ASN A 65 3.48 18.15 6.21
CA ASN A 65 4.90 18.55 6.12
C ASN A 65 5.78 17.85 7.16
N SER A 66 5.25 17.57 8.35
CA SER A 66 5.94 16.82 9.40
C SER A 66 6.18 15.36 9.00
N GLU A 67 5.18 14.68 8.41
CA GLU A 67 5.33 13.30 7.95
C GLU A 67 6.33 13.23 6.78
N ILE A 68 6.28 14.19 5.86
CA ILE A 68 7.23 14.30 4.74
C ILE A 68 8.64 14.44 5.29
N LYS A 69 8.84 15.34 6.25
CA LYS A 69 10.16 15.56 6.88
C LYS A 69 10.65 14.30 7.58
N GLU A 70 9.81 13.66 8.38
CA GLU A 70 10.16 12.42 9.07
C GLU A 70 10.56 11.31 8.08
N HIS A 71 9.85 11.20 6.96
CA HIS A 71 10.21 10.24 5.93
C HIS A 71 11.54 10.60 5.24
N GLN A 72 11.79 11.87 4.96
CA GLN A 72 13.09 12.32 4.42
C GLN A 72 14.24 11.96 5.36
N ASP A 73 14.09 12.21 6.66
CA ASP A 73 15.07 11.85 7.68
C ASP A 73 15.31 10.33 7.72
N LEU A 74 14.24 9.54 7.59
CA LEU A 74 14.32 8.08 7.47
C LEU A 74 15.07 7.64 6.20
N MET A 75 14.87 8.30 5.05
CA MET A 75 15.60 8.00 3.81
C MET A 75 17.10 8.21 3.99
N VAL A 76 17.48 9.38 4.51
CA VAL A 76 18.88 9.76 4.73
C VAL A 76 19.56 8.79 5.70
N LYS A 77 18.90 8.44 6.82
CA LYS A 77 19.41 7.47 7.79
C LYS A 77 19.69 6.10 7.18
N ASN A 78 18.92 5.68 6.17
CA ASN A 78 19.08 4.41 5.47
C ASN A 78 20.00 4.50 4.24
N GLY A 79 20.77 5.59 4.09
CA GLY A 79 21.69 5.79 2.96
C GLY A 79 20.98 5.94 1.62
N LYS A 80 19.72 6.39 1.61
CA LYS A 80 18.98 6.74 0.40
C LYS A 80 19.00 8.25 0.20
N GLY A 81 19.03 8.68 -1.06
CA GLY A 81 18.86 10.10 -1.40
C GLY A 81 17.46 10.60 -1.03
N PRO A 82 17.29 11.92 -0.86
CA PRO A 82 15.98 12.49 -0.51
C PRO A 82 14.95 12.28 -1.62
N MET A 83 13.66 12.32 -1.26
CA MET A 83 12.58 12.38 -2.24
C MET A 83 12.68 13.66 -3.08
N CYS A 84 12.65 13.50 -4.40
CA CYS A 84 12.67 14.64 -5.33
C CYS A 84 11.35 15.41 -5.41
N ILE A 85 10.23 14.78 -5.03
CA ILE A 85 8.88 15.36 -5.08
C ILE A 85 8.22 15.12 -3.73
N THR A 86 7.94 16.20 -3.01
CA THR A 86 7.25 16.21 -1.70
C THR A 86 5.78 16.57 -1.82
N ASP A 87 5.44 17.40 -2.81
CA ASP A 87 4.09 17.93 -2.95
C ASP A 87 3.13 16.87 -3.47
N GLY A 88 1.90 16.86 -2.93
CA GLY A 88 0.86 15.91 -3.32
C GLY A 88 1.10 14.47 -2.85
N ARG A 89 2.12 14.22 -2.01
CA ARG A 89 2.34 12.91 -1.39
C ARG A 89 1.18 12.57 -0.47
N LYS A 90 0.79 11.30 -0.49
CA LYS A 90 -0.34 10.76 0.25
C LYS A 90 0.08 9.65 1.19
N VAL A 91 -0.67 9.52 2.27
CA VAL A 91 -0.63 8.41 3.21
C VAL A 91 -1.85 7.53 2.93
N VAL A 92 -1.61 6.24 2.78
CA VAL A 92 -2.65 5.22 2.64
C VAL A 92 -2.81 4.52 3.99
N VAL A 93 -3.94 4.75 4.65
CA VAL A 93 -4.31 4.08 5.90
C VAL A 93 -5.15 2.86 5.55
N PHE A 94 -4.79 1.69 6.07
CA PHE A 94 -5.47 0.45 5.74
C PHE A 94 -5.53 -0.52 6.93
N ARG A 95 -6.61 -1.29 7.00
CA ARG A 95 -6.75 -2.39 7.97
C ARG A 95 -6.13 -3.64 7.39
N ARG A 96 -5.06 -4.13 8.01
CA ARG A 96 -4.36 -5.36 7.61
C ARG A 96 -5.33 -6.53 7.59
N ASN A 97 -5.16 -7.39 6.58
CA ASN A 97 -5.80 -8.68 6.61
C ASN A 97 -5.12 -9.59 7.66
N PRO A 98 -5.86 -10.17 8.62
CA PRO A 98 -5.29 -11.08 9.61
C PRO A 98 -4.74 -12.36 8.95
N ARG A 99 -5.26 -12.77 7.80
CA ARG A 99 -4.81 -13.93 7.03
C ARG A 99 -3.71 -13.50 6.04
N ARG A 100 -2.48 -13.32 6.55
CA ARG A 100 -1.27 -12.96 5.78
C ARG A 100 -0.99 -13.85 4.56
N LYS A 101 -1.50 -15.09 4.56
CA LYS A 101 -1.22 -16.09 3.53
C LYS A 101 -2.28 -16.18 2.44
N THR A 102 -3.38 -15.42 2.50
CA THR A 102 -4.37 -15.46 1.42
C THR A 102 -3.78 -14.70 0.22
N PRO A 103 -3.35 -15.40 -0.85
CA PRO A 103 -2.85 -14.74 -2.03
C PRO A 103 -4.07 -14.13 -2.72
N TRP A 104 -4.19 -12.81 -2.60
CA TRP A 104 -5.28 -12.07 -3.21
C TRP A 104 -5.06 -11.99 -4.73
N PRO A 105 -6.07 -12.34 -5.53
CA PRO A 105 -6.26 -13.64 -6.17
C PRO A 105 -5.28 -13.92 -7.33
N LYS A 106 -5.22 -15.20 -7.74
CA LYS A 106 -4.39 -15.80 -8.82
C LYS A 106 -4.41 -15.12 -10.20
N HIS A 107 -5.24 -14.10 -10.41
CA HIS A 107 -5.47 -13.42 -11.69
C HIS A 107 -5.19 -11.90 -11.67
N ALA A 108 -4.89 -11.29 -10.52
CA ALA A 108 -4.23 -9.99 -10.54
C ALA A 108 -2.94 -10.20 -11.33
N LYS A 109 -2.72 -9.51 -12.47
CA LYS A 109 -1.52 -9.70 -13.31
C LYS A 109 -0.30 -9.85 -12.40
N THR A 110 0.16 -11.10 -12.20
CA THR A 110 0.93 -11.56 -11.03
C THR A 110 2.40 -11.14 -11.08
N ASN A 111 2.71 -10.09 -11.84
CA ASN A 111 4.04 -9.53 -11.96
C ASN A 111 4.00 -8.00 -11.91
N PRO A 112 3.46 -7.36 -10.84
CA PRO A 112 3.77 -5.97 -10.62
C PRO A 112 5.23 -5.88 -10.16
N ARG A 113 6.16 -5.96 -11.12
CA ARG A 113 7.58 -5.59 -10.94
C ARG A 113 7.76 -4.06 -10.92
N ALA A 114 6.64 -3.33 -10.90
CA ALA A 114 6.55 -1.89 -10.85
C ALA A 114 6.45 -1.41 -9.40
N TYR A 115 6.87 -0.17 -9.17
CA TYR A 115 6.82 0.47 -7.85
C TYR A 115 5.37 0.66 -7.34
N LYS A 116 4.43 0.79 -8.28
CA LYS A 116 3.01 1.02 -8.06
C LYS A 116 2.24 0.51 -9.28
N CYS A 117 1.12 -0.17 -9.11
CA CYS A 117 0.18 -0.48 -10.20
C CYS A 117 -1.23 -0.77 -9.68
N ILE A 118 -2.19 -0.87 -10.61
CA ILE A 118 -3.58 -1.21 -10.32
C ILE A 118 -3.87 -2.64 -10.80
N GLY A 119 -4.70 -3.35 -10.05
CA GLY A 119 -5.29 -4.61 -10.48
C GLY A 119 -6.72 -4.77 -9.98
N TYR A 120 -7.40 -5.78 -10.52
CA TYR A 120 -8.76 -6.13 -10.12
C TYR A 120 -8.76 -7.57 -9.59
N VAL A 121 -9.54 -7.79 -8.54
CA VAL A 121 -9.58 -9.02 -7.76
C VAL A 121 -10.96 -9.63 -7.91
N ALA A 122 -11.10 -10.86 -8.35
CA ALA A 122 -12.39 -11.54 -8.25
C ALA A 122 -12.70 -11.85 -6.76
N TRP A 123 -13.83 -11.36 -6.26
CA TRP A 123 -14.31 -11.72 -4.92
C TRP A 123 -14.81 -13.17 -4.94
N ASN A 124 -13.95 -14.12 -4.62
CA ASN A 124 -14.41 -15.47 -4.32
C ASN A 124 -14.83 -15.51 -2.85
N ASN A 125 -16.15 -15.52 -2.62
CA ASN A 125 -16.75 -15.88 -1.33
C ASN A 125 -16.27 -17.29 -0.94
N ALA A 126 -15.17 -17.37 -0.20
CA ALA A 126 -14.75 -18.59 0.47
C ALA A 126 -14.45 -18.26 1.93
N GLY A 127 -15.52 -18.11 2.71
CA GLY A 127 -15.47 -18.30 4.17
C GLY A 127 -15.21 -17.06 5.02
N ASP A 128 -15.97 -15.99 4.81
CA ASP A 128 -16.39 -15.12 5.91
C ASP A 128 -17.79 -15.62 6.35
N SER A 129 -17.77 -16.60 7.25
CA SER A 129 -18.88 -17.05 8.10
C SER A 129 -18.39 -17.04 9.53
#